data_AF-A0A0E0HJJ8-F1
#
_entry.id   AF-A0A0E0HJJ8-F1
#
_cell.length_a   1.000
_cell.length_b   1.000
_cell.length_c   1.000
_cell.angle_alpha   90.00
_cell.angle_beta   90.00
_cell.angle_gamma   90.00
#
_symmetry.space_group_name_H-M   'P 1'
#
loop_
_entity.id
_entity.type
_entity.pdbx_description
1 polymer ?
#
loop_
_entity_poly.entity_id
_entity_poly.type
_entity_poly.pdbx_seq_one_letter_code
_entity_poly.pdbx_strand_id
1 'polypeptide(L)' 'MAMPPPPLQHHTTTSLIMMVRTIHKREERNRAKLRFSKQIKYACRKAGADARKRVKGRFAKASSSSSSSSSIDHRL' A
#
# COMPACT_ATOMS: atom_id res chain seq x y z
N MET A 1 8.51 -63.71 13.55
CA MET A 1 9.59 -62.77 13.21
C MET A 1 8.94 -61.46 12.78
N ALA A 2 9.04 -60.40 13.58
CA ALA A 2 8.48 -59.10 13.24
C ALA A 2 9.42 -58.39 12.26
N MET A 3 8.90 -57.90 11.13
CA MET A 3 9.71 -57.19 10.14
C MET A 3 10.19 -55.83 10.68
N PRO A 4 11.40 -55.38 10.28
CA PRO A 4 11.88 -54.05 10.65
C PRO A 4 11.05 -52.95 9.97
N PRO A 5 10.79 -51.83 10.67
CA PRO A 5 10.02 -50.73 10.13
C PRO A 5 10.74 -50.10 8.92
N PRO A 6 9.99 -49.64 7.89
CA PRO A 6 10.58 -49.04 6.71
C PRO A 6 11.36 -47.76 7.05
N PRO A 7 12.51 -47.53 6.40
CA PRO A 7 13.35 -46.36 6.66
C PRO A 7 12.61 -45.06 6.32
N LEU A 8 12.69 -44.09 7.23
CA LEU A 8 12.11 -42.76 7.03
C LEU A 8 12.65 -42.11 5.76
N GLN A 9 11.75 -41.61 4.91
CA GLN A 9 12.11 -40.87 3.70
C GLN A 9 12.57 -39.44 4.07
N HIS A 10 13.83 -39.28 4.44
CA HIS A 10 14.38 -37.99 4.89
C HIS A 10 14.42 -36.90 3.79
N HIS A 11 14.31 -37.26 2.51
CA HIS A 11 14.45 -36.32 1.39
C HIS A 11 13.20 -35.45 1.15
N THR A 12 12.00 -35.96 1.39
CA THR A 12 10.73 -35.20 1.22
C THR A 12 10.55 -34.18 2.33
N THR A 13 10.81 -34.56 3.59
CA THR A 13 10.75 -33.68 4.75
C THR A 13 11.75 -32.54 4.65
N THR A 14 12.97 -32.84 4.19
CA THR A 14 14.01 -31.82 3.99
C THR A 14 13.63 -30.83 2.88
N SER A 15 13.08 -31.32 1.77
CA SER A 15 12.58 -30.49 0.67
C SER A 15 11.45 -29.54 1.13
N LEU A 16 10.46 -30.05 1.87
CA LEU A 16 9.36 -29.25 2.41
C LEU A 16 9.86 -28.17 3.38
N ILE A 17 10.77 -28.51 4.30
CA ILE A 17 11.36 -27.55 5.24
C ILE A 17 12.10 -26.43 4.51
N MET A 18 12.87 -26.76 3.47
CA MET A 18 13.55 -25.78 2.63
C MET A 18 12.54 -24.89 1.89
N MET A 19 11.47 -25.46 1.33
CA MET A 19 10.41 -24.70 0.65
C MET A 19 9.75 -23.69 1.58
N VAL A 20 9.32 -24.10 2.78
CA VAL A 20 8.72 -23.22 3.78
C VAL A 20 9.69 -22.08 4.17
N ARG A 21 10.98 -22.41 4.36
CA ARG A 21 12.01 -21.41 4.66
C ARG A 21 12.17 -20.36 3.55
N THR A 22 12.11 -20.78 2.29
CA THR A 22 12.20 -19.84 1.15
C THR A 22 10.98 -18.92 1.07
N ILE A 23 9.78 -19.44 1.38
CA ILE A 23 8.54 -18.65 1.43
C ILE A 23 8.64 -17.61 2.54
N HIS A 24 9.02 -18.00 3.75
CA HIS A 24 9.15 -17.08 4.89
C HIS A 24 10.18 -15.98 4.59
N LYS A 25 11.36 -16.33 4.05
CA LYS A 25 12.36 -15.35 3.60
C LYS A 25 11.85 -14.39 2.52
N ARG A 26 10.93 -14.83 1.65
CA ARG A 26 10.32 -13.98 0.62
C ARG A 26 9.32 -13.02 1.26
N GLU A 27 8.49 -13.49 2.18
CA GLU A 27 7.52 -12.66 2.88
C GLU A 27 8.19 -11.58 3.72
N GLU A 28 9.25 -11.91 4.46
CA GLU A 28 9.98 -10.96 5.29
C GLU A 28 10.64 -9.85 4.46
N ARG A 29 11.26 -10.22 3.32
CA ARG A 29 11.77 -9.24 2.35
C ARG A 29 10.67 -8.36 1.76
N ASN A 30 9.46 -8.90 1.56
CA ASN A 30 8.34 -8.12 1.04
C ASN A 30 7.76 -7.17 2.09
N ARG A 31 7.66 -7.61 3.35
CA ARG A 31 7.24 -6.78 4.48
C ARG A 31 8.23 -5.64 4.73
N ALA A 32 9.53 -5.90 4.63
CA ALA A 32 10.57 -4.87 4.77
C ALA A 32 10.51 -3.79 3.66
N LYS A 33 9.95 -4.10 2.49
CA LYS A 33 9.76 -3.14 1.38
C LYS A 33 8.52 -2.26 1.55
N LEU A 34 7.64 -2.58 2.50
CA LEU A 34 6.48 -1.74 2.78
C LEU A 34 6.95 -0.41 3.36
N ARG A 35 6.48 0.68 2.78
CA ARG A 35 6.84 2.01 3.21
C ARG A 35 5.75 2.52 4.16
N PHE A 36 5.95 2.36 5.46
CA PHE A 36 4.98 2.70 6.51
C PHE A 36 4.90 4.18 6.84
N SER A 37 5.95 4.94 6.56
CA SER A 37 5.94 6.39 6.77
C SER A 37 4.97 7.07 5.80
N LYS A 38 4.34 8.14 6.27
CA LYS A 38 3.41 8.95 5.47
C LYS A 38 4.17 9.51 4.27
N GLN A 39 3.69 9.18 3.06
CA GLN A 39 4.28 9.63 1.80
C GLN A 39 3.27 10.41 0.98
N ILE A 40 3.77 11.46 0.32
CA ILE A 40 3.01 12.24 -0.64
C ILE A 40 3.35 11.71 -2.02
N LYS A 41 2.42 10.99 -2.67
CA LYS A 41 2.61 10.48 -4.03
C LYS A 41 2.52 11.58 -5.10
N TYR A 42 1.65 12.57 -4.88
CA TYR A 42 1.41 13.67 -5.82
C TYR A 42 1.53 15.02 -5.11
N ALA A 43 2.67 15.69 -5.29
CA ALA A 43 2.97 16.96 -4.63
C ALA A 43 2.00 18.09 -5.06
N CYS A 44 1.71 18.19 -6.35
CA CYS A 44 0.77 19.18 -6.89
C CYS A 44 -0.63 19.08 -6.26
N ARG A 45 -1.16 17.86 -6.09
CA ARG A 45 -2.46 17.62 -5.44
C ARG A 45 -2.43 18.01 -3.96
N LYS A 46 -1.31 17.78 -3.27
CA LYS A 46 -1.14 18.21 -1.86
C LYS A 46 -1.16 19.73 -1.75
N ALA A 47 -0.41 20.44 -2.61
CA ALA A 47 -0.39 21.91 -2.62
C ALA A 47 -1.80 22.48 -2.85
N GLY A 48 -2.53 21.96 -3.85
CA GLY A 48 -3.92 22.35 -4.09
C GLY A 48 -4.85 22.05 -2.90
N ALA A 49 -4.68 20.91 -2.24
CA ALA A 49 -5.45 20.58 -1.04
C ALA A 49 -5.11 21.49 0.14
N ASP A 50 -3.85 21.86 0.34
CA ASP A 50 -3.42 22.71 1.45
C ASP A 50 -3.98 24.14 1.31
N ALA A 51 -4.05 24.68 0.09
CA ALA A 51 -4.61 26.01 -0.19
C ALA A 51 -6.15 26.10 -0.09
N ARG A 52 -6.89 24.98 -0.15
CA ARG A 52 -8.37 25.00 -0.16
C ARG A 52 -8.97 25.46 1.18
N LYS A 53 -10.01 26.29 1.11
CA LYS A 53 -10.81 26.75 2.27
C LYS A 53 -11.38 25.58 3.06
N ARG A 54 -11.21 25.63 4.38
CA ARG A 54 -11.73 24.63 5.33
C ARG A 54 -12.56 25.29 6.43
N VAL A 55 -13.55 24.55 6.95
CA VAL A 55 -14.32 24.88 8.14
C VAL A 55 -14.28 23.67 9.07
N LYS A 56 -13.76 23.84 10.28
CA LYS A 56 -13.55 22.74 11.25
C LYS A 56 -12.82 21.52 10.65
N GLY A 57 -11.81 21.76 9.81
CA GLY A 57 -11.01 20.71 9.16
C GLY A 57 -11.64 20.04 7.94
N ARG A 58 -12.91 20.33 7.62
CA ARG A 58 -13.59 19.87 6.40
C ARG A 58 -13.43 20.89 5.30
N PHE A 59 -13.29 20.47 4.05
CA PHE A 59 -13.37 21.42 2.94
C PHE A 59 -14.74 22.08 2.92
N ALA A 60 -14.75 23.42 2.81
CA ALA A 60 -16.00 24.13 2.62
C ALA A 60 -16.62 23.71 1.28
N LYS A 61 -17.94 23.50 1.27
CA LYS A 61 -18.69 23.46 0.00
C LYS A 61 -18.52 24.86 -0.61
N ALA A 62 -18.18 24.93 -1.89
CA ALA A 62 -18.41 26.18 -2.61
C ALA A 62 -19.91 26.45 -2.45
N SER A 63 -20.26 27.47 -1.65
CA SER A 63 -21.66 27.85 -1.49
C SER A 63 -22.21 28.09 -2.89
N SER A 64 -23.44 27.65 -3.14
CA SER A 64 -24.20 27.96 -4.34
C SER A 64 -24.54 29.46 -4.48
N SER A 65 -23.72 30.33 -3.89
CA SER A 65 -23.80 31.79 -3.89
C SER A 65 -22.71 32.41 -4.76
N SER A 66 -22.23 31.68 -5.78
CA SER A 66 -21.33 32.20 -6.82
C SER A 66 -21.76 31.74 -8.21
N SER A 67 -23.06 31.74 -8.47
CA SER A 67 -23.61 31.72 -9.83
C SER A 67 -23.81 33.15 -10.37
N SER A 68 -22.81 34.03 -10.20
CA SER A 68 -22.80 35.36 -10.82
C SER A 68 -21.48 36.11 -10.56
N SER A 69 -20.42 35.73 -11.28
CA SER A 69 -19.42 36.65 -11.82
C SER A 69 -18.50 35.90 -12.79
N SER A 70 -19.04 35.69 -13.99
CA SER A 70 -18.41 35.78 -15.31
C SER A 70 -16.89 35.55 -15.44
N SER A 71 -16.57 34.57 -16.30
CA SER A 71 -15.69 34.71 -17.48
C SER A 71 -14.31 35.33 -17.26
N ILE A 72 -13.23 34.55 -17.45
CA ILE A 72 -12.00 34.95 -18.17
C ILE A 72 -11.04 33.73 -18.29
N ASP A 73 -10.92 33.29 -19.55
CA ASP A 73 -9.77 32.71 -20.25
C ASP A 73 -9.19 31.32 -19.89
N HIS A 74 -9.64 30.33 -20.66
CA HIS A 74 -8.75 29.29 -21.20
C HIS A 74 -7.92 29.87 -22.35
N ARG A 75 -6.79 30.52 -22.05
CA ARG A 75 -5.77 30.82 -23.07
C ARG A 75 -4.35 30.64 -22.52
N LEU A 76 -3.57 29.94 -23.34
CA LEU A 76 -2.15 29.52 -23.24
C LEU A 76 -1.93 28.19 -22.53
#